data_AF-A0A925TC98-F1
#
_entry.id   AF-A0A925TC98-F1
#
_cell.length_a   1.000
_cell.length_b   1.000
_cell.length_c   1.000
_cell.angle_alpha   90.00
_cell.angle_beta   90.00
_cell.angle_gamma   90.00
#
_symmetry.space_group_name_H-M   'P 1'
#
loop_
_entity.id
_entity.type
_entity.pdbx_description
1 polymer ?
#
loop_
_entity_poly.entity_id
_entity_poly.type
_entity_poly.pdbx_seq_one_letter_code
_entity_poly.pdbx_strand_id
1 'polypeptide(L)'
;MVELDTIDSARLAGSEGKAMQLAMGLLVRAAEIMGAPRLIPIGFAHIDACFYTGRAHVDFARYLVDNGAKLAVTTWTNNGVVSLADPALRPEASDPTMVKGARELMQLYARLGCTPTWTCAPYQLPGGPKFGDH
;
A
#
# COMPACT_ATOMS: atom_id res chain seq x y z
N MET A 1 20.79 -8.97 -13.47
CA MET A 1 20.79 -7.89 -12.47
C MET A 1 19.83 -6.84 -12.97
N VAL A 2 18.90 -6.37 -12.13
CA VAL A 2 17.89 -5.38 -12.52
C VAL A 2 18.58 -4.02 -12.63
N GLU A 3 18.38 -3.32 -13.74
CA GLU A 3 18.83 -1.94 -13.93
C GLU A 3 17.98 -1.00 -13.07
N LEU A 4 18.64 -0.22 -12.22
CA LEU A 4 18.03 0.76 -11.34
C LEU A 4 18.57 2.15 -11.68
N ASP A 5 17.69 3.15 -11.65
CA ASP A 5 18.12 4.54 -11.78
C ASP A 5 18.82 5.03 -10.50
N THR A 6 19.25 6.29 -10.50
CA THR A 6 19.95 6.90 -9.35
C THR A 6 19.08 6.95 -8.10
N ILE A 7 17.77 7.21 -8.25
CA ILE A 7 16.84 7.37 -7.13
C ILE A 7 16.56 5.99 -6.50
N ASP A 8 16.26 4.99 -7.31
CA ASP A 8 15.98 3.64 -6.85
C ASP A 8 17.21 2.98 -6.22
N SER A 9 18.40 3.21 -6.80
CA SER A 9 19.67 2.79 -6.19
C SER A 9 19.89 3.46 -4.82
N ALA A 10 19.60 4.76 -4.70
CA ALA A 10 19.73 5.48 -3.44
C ALA A 10 18.71 4.99 -2.38
N ARG A 11 17.48 4.66 -2.78
CA ARG A 11 16.46 4.07 -1.89
C ARG A 11 16.89 2.70 -1.39
N LEU A 12 17.41 1.85 -2.27
CA LEU A 12 17.95 0.53 -1.91
C LEU A 12 19.13 0.64 -0.94
N ALA A 13 19.96 1.69 -1.08
CA ALA A 13 21.04 2.00 -0.15
C ALA A 13 20.56 2.62 1.18
N GLY A 14 19.27 2.96 1.31
CA GLY A 14 18.67 3.46 2.54
C GLY A 14 18.71 4.98 2.73
N SER A 15 18.98 5.75 1.67
CA SER A 15 19.02 7.23 1.75
C SER A 15 17.69 7.88 2.18
N GLU A 16 16.56 7.22 1.91
CA GLU A 16 15.21 7.66 2.30
C GLU A 16 14.68 6.92 3.55
N GLY A 17 15.56 6.28 4.32
CA GLY A 17 15.21 5.57 5.55
C GLY A 17 14.75 4.12 5.35
N LYS A 18 14.52 3.43 6.47
CA LYS A 18 14.37 1.97 6.53
C LYS A 18 13.12 1.44 5.82
N ALA A 19 12.03 2.20 5.82
CA ALA A 19 10.81 1.78 5.15
C ALA A 19 10.96 1.78 3.63
N MET A 20 11.53 2.86 3.07
CA MET A 20 11.79 2.97 1.63
C MET A 20 12.84 1.96 1.18
N GLN A 21 13.85 1.70 2.02
CA GLN A 21 14.83 0.65 1.78
C GLN A 21 14.19 -0.74 1.68
N LEU A 22 13.32 -1.09 2.63
CA LEU A 22 12.59 -2.36 2.61
C LEU A 22 11.72 -2.46 1.35
N ALA A 23 10.95 -1.42 1.04
CA ALA A 23 10.08 -1.39 -0.14
C ALA A 23 10.87 -1.59 -1.44
N MET A 24 11.99 -0.87 -1.62
CA MET A 24 12.82 -1.01 -2.80
C MET A 24 13.48 -2.38 -2.88
N GLY A 25 13.94 -2.93 -1.75
CA GLY A 25 14.46 -4.29 -1.69
C GLY A 25 13.43 -5.35 -2.15
N LEU A 26 12.17 -5.21 -1.72
CA LEU A 26 11.09 -6.09 -2.16
C LEU A 26 10.83 -5.99 -3.67
N LEU A 27 10.83 -4.77 -4.23
CA LEU A 27 10.65 -4.55 -5.67
C LEU A 27 11.80 -5.16 -6.48
N VAL A 28 13.05 -4.96 -6.08
CA VAL A 28 14.22 -5.54 -6.75
C VAL A 28 14.14 -7.07 -6.71
N ARG A 29 13.81 -7.66 -5.56
CA ARG A 29 13.65 -9.12 -5.45
C ARG A 29 12.53 -9.65 -6.35
N ALA A 30 11.39 -8.96 -6.41
CA ALA A 30 10.31 -9.35 -7.30
C ALA A 30 10.74 -9.27 -8.77
N ALA A 31 11.40 -8.19 -9.17
CA ALA A 31 11.93 -8.02 -10.52
C ALA A 31 12.96 -9.10 -10.89
N GLU A 32 13.86 -9.47 -9.97
CA GLU A 32 14.81 -10.58 -10.15
C GLU A 32 14.09 -11.91 -10.40
N ILE A 33 13.09 -12.24 -9.58
CA ILE A 33 12.29 -13.47 -9.72
C ILE A 33 11.56 -13.50 -11.06
N MET A 34 11.06 -12.34 -11.51
CA MET A 34 10.34 -12.20 -12.77
C MET A 34 11.25 -12.11 -14.00
N GLY A 35 12.57 -12.03 -13.82
CA GLY A 35 13.53 -11.79 -14.91
C GLY A 35 13.38 -10.41 -15.55
N ALA A 36 12.82 -9.44 -14.84
CA ALA A 36 12.62 -8.09 -15.36
C ALA A 36 13.96 -7.35 -15.47
N PRO A 37 14.29 -6.74 -16.62
CA PRO A 37 15.58 -6.06 -16.80
C PRO A 37 15.62 -4.70 -16.10
N ARG A 38 14.47 -4.06 -15.87
CA ARG A 38 14.34 -2.73 -15.25
C ARG A 38 12.95 -2.56 -14.62
N LEU A 39 12.83 -1.60 -13.71
CA LEU A 39 11.54 -1.14 -13.20
C LEU A 39 10.87 -0.17 -14.19
N ILE A 40 9.55 -0.03 -14.11
CA ILE A 40 8.77 0.93 -14.89
C ILE A 40 8.16 1.93 -13.89
N PRO A 41 8.38 3.24 -14.07
CA PRO A 41 7.75 4.24 -13.21
C PRO A 41 6.24 4.23 -13.43
N ILE A 42 5.50 4.34 -12.33
CA ILE A 42 4.05 4.48 -12.31
C ILE A 42 3.69 5.89 -11.82
N GLY A 43 2.49 6.35 -12.12
CA GLY A 43 1.86 7.59 -11.65
C GLY A 43 0.67 7.35 -10.72
N PHE A 44 0.20 6.10 -10.60
CA PHE A 44 -0.92 5.73 -9.76
C PHE A 44 -0.78 4.29 -9.23
N ALA A 45 -1.22 4.03 -7.99
CA ALA A 45 -1.25 2.68 -7.43
C ALA A 45 -2.60 2.32 -6.77
N HIS A 46 -3.01 1.07 -6.93
CA HIS A 46 -4.15 0.47 -6.23
C HIS A 46 -3.63 -0.59 -5.25
N ILE A 47 -3.84 -0.38 -3.95
CA ILE A 47 -3.41 -1.32 -2.89
C ILE A 47 -4.54 -2.26 -2.54
N ASP A 48 -4.34 -3.54 -2.85
CA ASP A 48 -5.21 -4.65 -2.42
C ASP A 48 -4.91 -5.14 -0.99
N ALA A 49 -3.66 -4.95 -0.53
CA ALA A 49 -3.18 -5.41 0.77
C ALA A 49 -3.82 -4.71 1.99
N CYS A 50 -4.82 -3.83 1.78
CA CYS A 50 -5.67 -3.24 2.82
C CYS A 50 -6.75 -4.21 3.34
N PHE A 51 -6.89 -5.39 2.74
CA PHE A 51 -7.75 -6.44 3.26
C PHE A 51 -7.11 -7.14 4.46
N TYR A 52 -7.72 -7.04 5.64
CA TYR A 52 -7.19 -7.66 6.85
C TYR A 52 -7.41 -9.17 6.83
N THR A 53 -6.33 -9.95 6.85
CA THR A 53 -6.36 -11.41 6.96
C THR A 53 -5.50 -11.92 8.12
N GLY A 54 -4.96 -11.02 8.94
CA GLY A 54 -4.14 -11.36 10.10
C GLY A 54 -3.21 -10.23 10.52
N ARG A 55 -2.59 -10.43 11.69
CA ARG A 55 -1.77 -9.42 12.37
C ARG A 55 -0.59 -8.91 11.53
N ALA A 56 0.01 -9.78 10.70
CA ALA A 56 1.13 -9.41 9.84
C ALA A 56 0.83 -8.23 8.90
N HIS A 57 -0.42 -8.08 8.43
CA HIS A 57 -0.82 -6.95 7.58
C HIS A 57 -0.75 -5.62 8.36
N VAL A 58 -1.21 -5.64 9.61
CA VAL A 58 -1.15 -4.48 10.51
C VAL A 58 0.30 -4.15 10.84
N ASP A 59 1.11 -5.16 11.19
CA ASP A 59 2.51 -4.94 11.55
C ASP A 59 3.33 -4.38 10.37
N PHE A 60 3.06 -4.82 9.14
CA PHE A 60 3.68 -4.27 7.94
C PHE A 60 3.30 -2.81 7.72
N ALA A 61 2.00 -2.47 7.72
CA ALA A 61 1.55 -1.10 7.54
C ALA A 61 2.03 -0.18 8.68
N ARG A 62 2.06 -0.70 9.92
CA ARG A 62 2.59 -0.02 11.10
C ARG A 62 4.07 0.28 10.95
N TYR A 63 4.86 -0.70 10.53
CA TYR A 63 6.29 -0.53 10.28
C TYR A 63 6.54 0.59 9.27
N LEU A 64 5.80 0.65 8.16
CA LEU A 64 5.94 1.71 7.17
C LEU A 64 5.66 3.09 7.77
N VAL A 65 4.54 3.24 8.48
CA VAL A 65 4.14 4.50 9.12
C VAL A 65 5.15 4.93 10.18
N ASP A 66 5.56 4.02 11.06
CA ASP A 66 6.46 4.32 12.18
C ASP A 66 7.89 4.64 11.70
N ASN A 67 8.25 4.19 10.50
CA ASN A 67 9.55 4.50 9.85
C ASN A 67 9.43 5.61 8.78
N GLY A 68 8.36 6.42 8.83
CA GLY A 68 8.26 7.65 8.06
C GLY A 68 8.15 7.46 6.54
N ALA A 69 7.63 6.32 6.09
CA ALA A 69 7.41 6.05 4.68
C ALA A 69 6.53 7.14 4.03
N LYS A 70 6.81 7.43 2.75
CA LYS A 70 6.04 8.35 1.94
C LYS A 70 5.64 7.68 0.65
N LEU A 71 4.39 7.88 0.25
CA LEU A 71 3.90 7.39 -1.04
C LEU A 71 4.46 8.29 -2.15
N ALA A 72 5.03 7.67 -3.19
CA ALA A 72 5.61 8.38 -4.32
C ALA A 72 4.54 8.86 -5.33
N VAL A 73 3.36 8.22 -5.31
CA VAL A 73 2.27 8.46 -6.26
C VAL A 73 0.92 8.44 -5.55
N THR A 74 -0.10 8.99 -6.20
CA THR A 74 -1.49 8.86 -5.76
C THR A 74 -1.81 7.38 -5.60
N THR A 75 -2.26 7.00 -4.41
CA THR A 75 -2.48 5.61 -4.06
C THR A 75 -3.83 5.45 -3.42
N TRP A 76 -4.65 4.57 -3.98
CA TRP A 76 -6.00 4.28 -3.51
C TRP A 76 -6.05 2.88 -2.92
N THR A 77 -6.80 2.71 -1.83
CA THR A 77 -7.03 1.36 -1.26
C THR A 77 -8.15 0.65 -2.01
N ASN A 78 -8.16 -0.68 -1.95
CA ASN A 78 -9.34 -1.49 -2.26
C ASN A 78 -10.42 -1.31 -1.17
N ASN A 79 -11.52 -2.05 -1.31
CA ASN A 79 -12.47 -2.32 -0.25
C ASN A 79 -11.82 -2.93 1.00
N GLY A 80 -12.51 -2.75 2.10
CA GLY A 80 -12.12 -3.27 3.40
C GLY A 80 -13.24 -4.08 4.03
N VAL A 81 -12.89 -4.77 5.10
CA VAL A 81 -13.80 -5.59 5.91
C VAL A 81 -14.75 -4.72 6.74
N VAL A 82 -14.36 -3.47 6.99
CA VAL A 82 -15.10 -2.47 7.77
C VAL A 82 -15.16 -1.16 7.01
N SER A 83 -16.10 -0.29 7.39
CA SER A 83 -16.09 1.11 6.95
C SER A 83 -15.53 2.00 8.06
N LEU A 84 -14.55 2.83 7.71
CA LEU A 84 -14.09 3.92 8.57
C LEU A 84 -15.11 5.06 8.65
N ALA A 85 -16.00 5.18 7.65
CA ALA A 85 -17.04 6.21 7.63
C ALA A 85 -18.31 5.77 8.39
N ASP A 86 -18.63 4.47 8.37
CA ASP A 86 -19.79 3.91 9.06
C ASP A 86 -19.43 2.60 9.80
N PRO A 87 -19.05 2.69 11.09
CA PRO A 87 -18.74 1.53 11.91
C PRO A 87 -19.93 0.58 12.15
N ALA A 88 -21.17 1.02 11.91
CA ALA A 88 -22.37 0.21 12.17
C ALA A 88 -22.58 -0.88 11.10
N LEU A 89 -22.02 -0.71 9.90
CA LEU A 89 -22.09 -1.71 8.82
C LEU A 89 -21.47 -3.06 9.22
N ARG A 90 -20.49 -3.05 10.14
CA ARG A 90 -19.95 -4.26 10.77
C ARG A 90 -19.58 -3.98 12.23
N PRO A 91 -20.51 -4.22 13.17
CA PRO A 91 -20.28 -3.98 14.58
C PRO A 91 -19.13 -4.83 15.11
N GLU A 92 -18.33 -4.26 16.01
CA GLU A 92 -17.16 -4.96 16.60
C GLU A 92 -17.55 -6.25 17.33
N ALA A 93 -18.72 -6.29 17.96
CA ALA A 93 -19.21 -7.49 18.64
C ALA A 93 -19.41 -8.70 17.70
N SER A 94 -19.52 -8.51 16.38
CA SER A 94 -19.68 -9.62 15.43
C SER A 94 -18.42 -10.46 15.28
N ASP A 95 -17.25 -9.82 15.32
CA ASP A 95 -15.94 -10.46 15.28
C ASP A 95 -14.90 -9.44 15.77
N PRO A 96 -14.65 -9.37 17.10
CA PRO A 96 -13.82 -8.32 17.67
C PRO A 96 -12.40 -8.29 17.12
N THR A 97 -11.81 -9.46 16.85
CA THR A 97 -10.45 -9.58 16.32
C THR A 97 -10.37 -9.07 14.90
N MET A 98 -11.28 -9.52 14.03
CA MET A 98 -11.31 -9.12 12.63
C MET A 98 -11.62 -7.63 12.47
N VAL A 99 -12.62 -7.13 13.20
CA VAL A 99 -13.09 -5.75 13.07
C VAL A 99 -12.05 -4.77 13.59
N LYS A 100 -11.40 -5.05 14.74
CA LYS A 100 -10.31 -4.20 15.26
C LYS A 100 -9.12 -4.19 14.33
N GLY A 101 -8.67 -5.37 13.88
CA GLY A 101 -7.52 -5.48 12.98
C GLY A 101 -7.75 -4.79 11.65
N ALA A 102 -8.93 -4.97 11.04
CA ALA A 102 -9.30 -4.29 9.81
C ALA A 102 -9.35 -2.76 9.97
N ARG A 103 -9.94 -2.28 11.06
CA ARG A 103 -10.02 -0.84 11.34
C ARG A 103 -8.63 -0.24 11.52
N GLU A 104 -7.77 -0.89 12.29
CA GLU A 104 -6.40 -0.45 12.51
C GLU A 104 -5.60 -0.42 11.20
N LEU A 105 -5.72 -1.48 10.37
CA LEU A 105 -5.06 -1.57 9.08
C LEU A 105 -5.47 -0.43 8.14
N MET A 106 -6.78 -0.18 8.00
CA MET A 106 -7.27 0.91 7.15
C MET A 106 -6.83 2.29 7.65
N GLN A 107 -6.82 2.51 8.97
CA GLN A 107 -6.32 3.76 9.56
C GLN A 107 -4.82 3.95 9.29
N LEU A 108 -4.03 2.88 9.32
CA LEU A 108 -2.60 2.93 8.99
C LEU A 108 -2.36 3.32 7.54
N TYR A 109 -3.07 2.71 6.59
CA TYR A 109 -2.95 3.10 5.18
C TYR A 109 -3.43 4.53 4.92
N ALA A 110 -4.49 4.98 5.59
CA ALA A 110 -4.91 6.39 5.53
C ALA A 110 -3.82 7.33 6.07
N ARG A 111 -3.17 6.97 7.20
CA ARG A 111 -2.04 7.74 7.76
C ARG A 111 -0.81 7.74 6.86
N LEU A 112 -0.59 6.68 6.08
CA LEU A 112 0.47 6.62 5.08
C LEU A 112 0.22 7.57 3.89
N GLY A 113 -1.02 8.07 3.74
CA GLY A 113 -1.43 8.98 2.67
C GLY A 113 -2.28 8.31 1.58
N CYS A 114 -2.74 7.08 1.79
CA CYS A 114 -3.65 6.44 0.85
C CYS A 114 -5.01 7.13 0.90
N THR A 115 -5.67 7.26 -0.26
CA THR A 115 -7.10 7.61 -0.30
C THR A 115 -7.91 6.33 -0.08
N PRO A 116 -8.70 6.23 1.01
CA PRO A 116 -9.51 5.05 1.25
C PRO A 116 -10.66 4.96 0.24
N THR A 117 -10.89 3.78 -0.31
CA THR A 117 -12.06 3.48 -1.14
C THR A 117 -12.77 2.20 -0.64
N TRP A 118 -13.97 1.92 -1.16
CA TRP A 118 -14.79 0.76 -0.79
C TRP A 118 -15.15 -0.14 -1.98
N THR A 119 -14.28 -0.19 -2.99
CA THR A 119 -14.49 -0.99 -4.20
C THR A 119 -13.19 -1.64 -4.67
N CYS A 120 -13.30 -2.81 -5.30
CA CYS A 120 -12.20 -3.47 -6.01
C CYS A 120 -11.94 -2.90 -7.40
N ALA A 121 -12.83 -2.02 -7.87
CA ALA A 121 -12.67 -1.26 -9.09
C ALA A 121 -12.51 0.24 -8.80
N PRO A 122 -11.51 0.68 -8.00
CA PRO A 122 -11.41 2.07 -7.59
C PRO A 122 -11.10 2.99 -8.76
N TYR A 123 -10.48 2.49 -9.84
CA TYR A 123 -10.26 3.21 -11.10
C TYR A 123 -11.55 3.64 -11.83
N GLN A 124 -12.73 3.12 -11.43
CA GLN A 124 -14.02 3.61 -11.92
C GLN A 124 -14.49 4.88 -11.20
N LEU A 125 -13.83 5.28 -10.11
CA LEU A 125 -14.14 6.50 -9.39
C LEU A 125 -13.57 7.73 -10.12
N PRO A 126 -14.23 8.90 -9.99
CA PRO A 126 -13.71 10.15 -10.54
C PRO A 126 -12.29 10.45 -10.05
N GLY A 127 -11.39 10.82 -10.96
CA GLY A 127 -9.99 11.16 -10.62
C GLY A 127 -9.01 9.98 -10.65
N GLY A 128 -9.46 8.79 -11.08
CA GLY A 128 -8.61 7.62 -11.27
C GLY A 128 -7.66 7.76 -12.48
N PRO A 129 -6.83 6.72 -12.71
CA PRO A 129 -5.89 6.71 -13.84
C PRO A 129 -6.62 6.76 -15.18
N LYS A 130 -5.98 7.38 -16.18
CA LYS A 130 -6.50 7.56 -17.53
C LYS A 130 -5.79 6.64 -18.51
N PHE A 131 -6.40 6.46 -19.67
CA PHE A 131 -5.76 5.74 -20.77
C PHE A 131 -4.43 6.42 -21.14
N GLY A 132 -3.34 5.64 -21.10
CA GLY A 132 -1.97 6.12 -21.35
C GLY A 132 -1.15 6.41 -20.10
N ASP A 133 -1.77 6.42 -18.91
CA ASP A 133 -1.02 6.47 -17.65
C ASP A 133 -0.33 5.12 -17.40
N HIS A 134 0.85 5.17 -16.76
CA HIS A 134 1.60 4.02 -16.26
C HIS A 134 1.50 3.95 -14.74
#